data_AF-A0A1X0EFD2-F1
#
_entry.id   AF-A0A1X0EFD2-F1
#
_cell.length_a   1.000
_cell.length_b   1.000
_cell.length_c   1.000
_cell.angle_alpha   90.00
_cell.angle_beta   90.00
_cell.angle_gamma   90.00
#
_symmetry.space_group_name_H-M   'P 1'
#
loop_
_entity.id
_entity.type
_entity.pdbx_description
1 polymer ?
#
loop_
_entity_poly.entity_id
_entity_poly.type
_entity_poly.pdbx_seq_one_letter_code
_entity_poly.pdbx_strand_id
1 'polypeptide(L)'
;MLGIDTKVTLLAAGLIFLLALLLGVWKYQQIATSENHQAHIYVDIAHRAALLYSFATLLVAVFVELSGWPTWVNMTAAMVMVYFFVTAIGSYMLHGALRDTTNQFEKAGPLLRLGMLLLIIGEIGGFSVLLAGFGVGEF
;
A
#
# COMPACT_ATOMS: atom_id res chain seq x y z
N MET A 1 9.59 -3.41 -25.03
CA MET A 1 9.85 -4.17 -23.78
C MET A 1 9.62 -3.19 -22.63
N LEU A 2 8.93 -3.61 -21.56
CA LEU A 2 8.64 -2.74 -20.41
C LEU A 2 9.92 -2.16 -19.77
N GLY A 3 9.82 -0.93 -19.27
CA GLY A 3 10.84 -0.27 -18.45
C GLY A 3 11.13 -1.03 -17.16
N ILE A 4 12.31 -0.81 -16.56
CA ILE A 4 12.68 -1.46 -15.28
C ILE A 4 11.81 -0.96 -14.12
N ASP A 5 11.48 0.33 -14.12
CA ASP A 5 10.52 0.98 -13.24
C ASP A 5 9.13 0.35 -13.33
N THR A 6 8.62 0.13 -14.54
CA THR A 6 7.33 -0.58 -14.72
C THR A 6 7.40 -2.00 -14.19
N LYS A 7 8.45 -2.77 -14.53
CA LYS A 7 8.62 -4.16 -14.07
C LYS A 7 8.66 -4.26 -12.55
N VAL A 8 9.42 -3.39 -11.90
CA VAL A 8 9.53 -3.36 -10.44
C VAL A 8 8.19 -2.99 -9.81
N THR A 9 7.50 -2.00 -10.35
CA THR A 9 6.18 -1.58 -9.84
C THR A 9 5.12 -2.67 -10.01
N LEU A 10 5.11 -3.37 -11.15
CA LEU A 10 4.24 -4.53 -11.38
C LEU A 10 4.56 -5.70 -10.45
N LEU A 11 5.85 -5.97 -10.22
CA LEU A 11 6.28 -6.99 -9.26
C LEU A 11 5.78 -6.64 -7.85
N ALA A 12 5.92 -5.38 -7.43
CA ALA A 12 5.41 -4.91 -6.14
C ALA A 12 3.88 -5.08 -6.05
N ALA A 13 3.12 -4.71 -7.09
CA ALA A 13 1.68 -4.94 -7.13
C ALA A 13 1.33 -6.43 -6.96
N GLY A 14 2.01 -7.32 -7.69
CA GLY A 14 1.81 -8.77 -7.59
C GLY A 14 2.15 -9.34 -6.22
N LEU A 15 3.23 -8.87 -5.58
CA LEU A 15 3.61 -9.29 -4.23
C LEU A 15 2.62 -8.80 -3.16
N ILE A 16 2.13 -7.56 -3.28
CA ILE A 16 1.09 -7.03 -2.39
C ILE A 16 -0.22 -7.81 -2.59
N PHE A 17 -0.57 -8.16 -3.83
CA PHE A 17 -1.72 -9.01 -4.11
C PHE A 17 -1.61 -10.38 -3.44
N LEU A 18 -0.45 -11.04 -3.60
CA LEU A 18 -0.18 -12.33 -2.98
C LEU A 18 -0.29 -12.25 -1.44
N LEU A 19 0.28 -11.19 -0.85
CA LEU A 19 0.13 -10.90 0.58
C LEU A 19 -1.35 -10.76 0.95
N ALA A 20 -2.14 -10.04 0.15
CA ALA A 20 -3.57 -9.87 0.40
C ALA A 20 -4.32 -11.21 0.42
N LEU A 21 -3.98 -12.14 -0.49
CA LEU A 21 -4.56 -13.50 -0.50
C LEU A 21 -4.20 -14.29 0.77
N LEU A 22 -2.94 -14.21 1.21
CA LEU A 22 -2.49 -14.85 2.45
C LEU A 22 -3.19 -14.26 3.69
N LEU A 23 -3.37 -12.94 3.74
CA LEU A 23 -4.15 -12.29 4.80
C LEU A 23 -5.62 -12.71 4.77
N GLY A 24 -6.16 -13.04 3.59
CA GLY A 24 -7.50 -13.61 3.44
C GLY A 24 -7.62 -14.97 4.13
N VAL A 25 -6.59 -15.82 4.02
CA VAL A 25 -6.52 -17.10 4.74
C VAL A 25 -6.49 -16.87 6.25
N TRP A 26 -5.68 -15.93 6.73
CA TRP A 26 -5.62 -15.60 8.16
C TRP A 26 -6.96 -15.08 8.69
N LYS A 27 -7.61 -14.17 7.95
CA LYS A 27 -8.96 -13.66 8.26
C LYS A 27 -9.97 -14.82 8.32
N TYR A 28 -9.96 -15.72 7.34
CA TYR A 28 -10.85 -16.88 7.31
C TYR A 28 -10.66 -17.78 8.53
N GLN A 29 -9.41 -18.07 8.91
CA GLN A 29 -9.11 -18.88 10.09
C GLN A 29 -9.68 -18.26 11.38
N GLN A 30 -9.58 -16.94 11.55
CA GLN A 30 -10.18 -16.28 12.72
C GLN A 30 -11.71 -16.33 12.72
N ILE A 31 -12.34 -16.11 11.57
CA ILE A 31 -13.80 -16.23 11.42
C ILE A 31 -14.26 -17.65 11.75
N ALA A 32 -13.56 -18.67 11.25
CA ALA A 32 -13.93 -20.07 11.44
C ALA A 32 -13.76 -20.57 12.90
N THR A 33 -12.92 -19.92 13.70
CA THR A 33 -12.58 -20.38 15.06
C THR A 33 -13.15 -19.50 16.18
N SER A 34 -13.61 -18.28 15.87
CA SER A 34 -14.18 -17.36 16.85
C SER A 34 -15.66 -17.65 17.13
N GLU A 35 -16.08 -17.50 18.39
CA GLU A 35 -17.49 -17.71 18.81
C GLU A 35 -18.46 -16.82 18.02
N ASN A 36 -18.07 -15.56 17.79
CA ASN A 36 -18.86 -14.57 17.07
C ASN A 36 -18.68 -14.62 15.54
N HIS A 37 -17.85 -15.54 15.03
CA HIS A 37 -17.54 -15.68 13.60
C HIS A 37 -17.01 -14.38 12.96
N GLN A 38 -16.16 -13.65 13.69
CA GLN A 38 -15.58 -12.38 13.27
C GLN A 38 -14.06 -12.38 13.46
N ALA A 39 -13.35 -11.88 12.46
CA ALA A 39 -11.93 -11.59 12.58
C ALA A 39 -11.70 -10.32 13.40
N HIS A 40 -10.52 -10.19 14.00
CA HIS A 40 -10.11 -8.95 14.64
C HIS A 40 -10.14 -7.80 13.61
N ILE A 41 -10.58 -6.61 14.04
CA ILE A 41 -10.82 -5.47 13.14
C ILE A 41 -9.60 -5.12 12.29
N TYR A 42 -8.41 -5.16 12.89
CA TYR A 42 -7.15 -4.89 12.19
C TYR A 42 -6.75 -5.97 11.18
N VAL A 43 -7.17 -7.23 11.37
CA VAL A 43 -6.95 -8.31 10.38
C VAL A 43 -7.88 -8.11 9.17
N ASP A 44 -9.12 -7.68 9.40
CA ASP A 44 -10.02 -7.30 8.31
C ASP A 44 -9.50 -6.09 7.53
N ILE A 45 -9.05 -5.05 8.24
CA ILE A 45 -8.45 -3.85 7.64
C ILE A 45 -7.19 -4.22 6.86
N ALA A 46 -6.29 -5.03 7.41
CA ALA A 46 -5.05 -5.44 6.75
C ALA A 46 -5.34 -6.15 5.42
N HIS A 47 -6.27 -7.11 5.41
CA HIS A 47 -6.64 -7.83 4.20
C HIS A 47 -7.23 -6.91 3.13
N ARG A 48 -8.21 -6.07 3.51
CA ARG A 48 -8.87 -5.15 2.57
C ARG A 48 -7.91 -4.07 2.04
N ALA A 49 -7.07 -3.51 2.92
CA ALA A 49 -6.06 -2.53 2.55
C ALA A 49 -5.04 -3.15 1.58
N ALA A 50 -4.56 -4.36 1.84
CA ALA A 50 -3.63 -5.04 0.94
C ALA A 50 -4.24 -5.29 -0.45
N LEU A 51 -5.52 -5.68 -0.53
CA LEU A 51 -6.21 -5.78 -1.83
C LEU A 51 -6.25 -4.43 -2.54
N LEU A 52 -6.74 -3.37 -1.88
CA LEU A 52 -6.84 -2.04 -2.48
C LEU A 52 -5.48 -1.48 -2.91
N TYR A 53 -4.46 -1.61 -2.08
CA TYR A 53 -3.11 -1.12 -2.36
C TYR A 53 -2.42 -1.92 -3.48
N SER A 54 -2.74 -3.21 -3.65
CA SER A 54 -2.31 -3.95 -4.84
C SER A 54 -2.84 -3.32 -6.12
N PHE A 55 -4.15 -3.03 -6.20
CA PHE A 55 -4.74 -2.41 -7.38
C PHE A 55 -4.28 -0.96 -7.57
N ALA A 56 -4.09 -0.21 -6.48
CA ALA A 56 -3.49 1.12 -6.54
C ALA A 56 -2.04 1.05 -7.07
N THR A 57 -1.25 0.07 -6.66
CA THR A 57 0.13 -0.13 -7.17
C THR A 57 0.11 -0.53 -8.65
N LEU A 58 -0.87 -1.32 -9.08
CA LEU A 58 -1.08 -1.60 -10.50
C LEU A 58 -1.42 -0.33 -11.30
N LEU A 59 -2.30 0.54 -10.77
CA LEU A 59 -2.59 1.84 -11.37
C LEU A 59 -1.31 2.69 -11.49
N VAL A 60 -0.50 2.75 -10.42
CA VAL A 60 0.81 3.43 -10.42
C VAL A 60 1.71 2.87 -11.52
N ALA A 61 1.75 1.55 -11.72
CA ALA A 61 2.55 0.93 -12.79
C ALA A 61 2.12 1.39 -14.20
N VAL A 62 0.83 1.60 -14.43
CA VAL A 62 0.32 2.15 -15.69
C VAL A 62 0.81 3.57 -15.91
N PHE A 63 0.74 4.42 -14.89
CA PHE A 63 1.26 5.80 -14.97
C PHE A 63 2.79 5.84 -15.14
N VAL A 64 3.52 4.89 -14.55
CA VAL A 64 4.97 4.75 -14.75
C VAL A 64 5.29 4.39 -16.20
N GLU A 65 4.58 3.42 -16.79
CA GLU A 65 4.84 2.97 -18.16
C GLU A 65 4.54 4.05 -19.21
N LEU A 66 3.51 4.86 -18.97
CA LEU A 66 3.06 5.93 -19.87
C LEU A 66 3.68 7.31 -19.52
N SER A 67 4.65 7.36 -18.62
CA SER A 67 5.25 8.62 -18.19
C SER A 67 6.39 9.05 -19.12
N GLY A 68 6.40 10.34 -19.49
CA GLY A 68 7.50 10.98 -20.22
C GLY A 68 8.73 11.30 -19.37
N TRP A 69 8.71 11.02 -18.06
CA TRP A 69 9.85 11.28 -17.18
C TRP A 69 10.98 10.25 -17.33
N PRO A 70 12.22 10.62 -16.93
CA PRO A 70 13.31 9.65 -16.78
C PRO A 70 12.97 8.54 -15.78
N THR A 71 13.44 7.33 -16.04
CA THR A 71 13.22 6.12 -15.22
C THR A 71 13.44 6.34 -13.72
N TRP A 72 14.46 7.09 -13.31
CA TRP A 72 14.76 7.28 -11.89
C TRP A 72 13.70 8.14 -11.17
N VAL A 73 13.04 9.07 -11.88
CA VAL A 73 11.95 9.90 -11.33
C VAL A 73 10.73 9.02 -11.10
N ASN A 74 10.32 8.26 -12.14
CA ASN A 74 9.21 7.33 -12.05
C ASN A 74 9.44 6.27 -10.96
N MET A 75 10.62 5.67 -10.94
CA MET A 75 11.00 4.68 -9.94
C MET A 75 10.90 5.24 -8.52
N THR A 76 11.46 6.44 -8.28
CA THR A 76 11.43 7.03 -6.94
C THR A 76 10.01 7.36 -6.50
N ALA A 77 9.22 8.00 -7.36
CA ALA A 77 7.82 8.33 -7.05
C ALA A 77 6.98 7.08 -6.76
N ALA A 78 7.10 6.04 -7.58
CA ALA A 78 6.39 4.79 -7.39
C ALA A 78 6.83 4.06 -6.11
N MET A 79 8.13 3.95 -5.85
CA MET A 79 8.64 3.21 -4.70
C MET A 79 8.36 3.90 -3.36
N VAL A 80 8.28 5.24 -3.33
CA VAL A 80 7.82 5.98 -2.15
C VAL A 80 6.37 5.60 -1.80
N MET A 81 5.48 5.55 -2.78
CA MET A 81 4.09 5.13 -2.56
C MET A 81 4.01 3.68 -2.09
N VAL A 82 4.72 2.77 -2.76
CA VAL A 82 4.78 1.34 -2.39
C VAL A 82 5.28 1.16 -0.96
N TYR A 83 6.32 1.90 -0.57
CA TYR A 83 6.86 1.87 0.79
C TYR A 83 5.79 2.20 1.83
N PHE A 84 5.01 3.27 1.63
CA PHE A 84 3.96 3.66 2.57
C PHE A 84 2.79 2.67 2.59
N PHE A 85 2.38 2.14 1.43
CA PHE A 85 1.36 1.09 1.35
C PHE A 85 1.77 -0.15 2.14
N VAL A 86 2.99 -0.67 1.93
CA VAL A 86 3.49 -1.85 2.63
C VAL A 86 3.66 -1.58 4.13
N THR A 87 4.13 -0.40 4.50
CA THR A 87 4.27 0.00 5.92
C THR A 87 2.91 0.05 6.62
N ALA A 88 1.88 0.60 5.96
CA ALA A 88 0.53 0.64 6.49
C ALA A 88 -0.06 -0.77 6.67
N ILE A 89 0.08 -1.65 5.67
CA ILE A 89 -0.33 -3.06 5.78
C ILE A 89 0.38 -3.74 6.96
N GLY A 90 1.70 -3.57 7.07
CA GLY A 90 2.50 -4.14 8.16
C GLY A 90 2.05 -3.65 9.55
N SER A 91 1.74 -2.36 9.68
CA SER A 91 1.16 -1.81 10.91
C SER A 91 -0.17 -2.49 11.27
N TYR A 92 -1.08 -2.65 10.30
CA TYR A 92 -2.36 -3.32 10.56
C TYR A 92 -2.18 -4.80 10.89
N MET A 93 -1.24 -5.50 10.26
CA MET A 93 -0.90 -6.87 10.60
C MET A 93 -0.38 -6.98 12.04
N LEU A 94 0.51 -6.08 12.46
CA LEU A 94 1.03 -6.05 13.82
C LEU A 94 -0.09 -5.86 14.84
N HIS A 95 -0.97 -4.87 14.64
CA HIS A 95 -2.10 -4.64 15.55
C HIS A 95 -3.13 -5.78 15.53
N GLY A 96 -3.29 -6.44 14.37
CA GLY A 96 -4.09 -7.65 14.24
C GLY A 96 -3.54 -8.84 15.03
N ALA A 97 -2.21 -8.97 15.08
CA ALA A 97 -1.52 -10.04 15.80
C ALA A 97 -1.46 -9.78 17.31
N LEU A 98 -1.19 -8.53 17.71
CA LEU A 98 -1.18 -8.09 19.10
C LEU A 98 -2.60 -8.00 19.71
N ARG A 99 -3.62 -7.92 18.84
CA ARG A 99 -5.03 -7.70 19.23
C ARG A 99 -5.17 -6.43 20.08
N ASP A 100 -4.39 -5.40 19.77
CA ASP A 100 -4.27 -4.19 20.57
C ASP A 100 -4.98 -3.00 19.94
N THR A 101 -5.68 -2.26 20.79
CA THR A 101 -6.43 -1.03 20.50
C THR A 101 -7.51 -1.18 19.42
N THR A 102 -8.52 -0.32 19.45
CA THR A 102 -9.46 -0.14 18.34
C THR A 102 -9.13 1.11 17.52
N ASN A 103 -8.27 1.99 18.05
CA ASN A 103 -7.86 3.23 17.43
C ASN A 103 -6.40 3.58 17.74
N GLN A 104 -5.52 3.32 16.78
CA GLN A 104 -4.09 3.68 16.84
C GLN A 104 -3.83 5.18 17.14
N PHE A 105 -4.80 6.06 16.88
CA PHE A 105 -4.67 7.50 17.10
C PHE A 105 -5.07 7.97 18.50
N GLU A 106 -5.74 7.11 19.30
CA GLU A 106 -6.16 7.46 20.66
C GLU A 106 -4.95 7.78 21.57
N LYS A 107 -3.79 7.16 21.29
CA LYS A 107 -2.50 7.45 21.94
C LYS A 107 -1.44 7.87 20.93
N ALA A 108 -1.78 8.76 19.99
CA ALA A 108 -0.86 9.21 18.95
C ALA A 108 0.34 10.00 19.52
N GLY A 109 1.47 9.32 19.70
CA GLY A 109 2.75 9.93 20.02
C GLY A 109 3.33 10.77 18.86
N PRO A 110 4.36 11.59 19.11
CA PRO A 110 4.98 12.46 18.10
C PRO A 110 5.46 11.71 16.84
N LEU A 111 5.94 10.48 17.03
CA LEU A 111 6.43 9.62 15.94
C LEU A 111 5.31 9.23 14.97
N LEU A 112 4.12 8.88 15.46
CA LEU A 112 2.98 8.53 14.62
C LEU A 112 2.52 9.74 13.79
N ARG A 113 2.52 10.94 14.38
CA ARG A 113 2.15 12.18 13.68
C ARG A 113 3.14 12.51 12.56
N LEU A 114 4.44 12.37 12.81
CA LEU A 114 5.46 12.56 11.79
C LEU A 114 5.31 11.52 10.66
N GLY A 115 5.04 10.26 11.01
CA GLY A 115 4.76 9.20 10.05
C GLY A 115 3.58 9.53 9.14
N MET A 116 2.47 10.01 9.71
CA MET A 116 1.30 10.45 8.93
C MET A 116 1.62 11.61 7.98
N LEU A 117 2.39 12.61 8.44
CA LEU A 117 2.79 13.73 7.59
C LEU A 117 3.63 13.25 6.40
N LEU A 118 4.62 12.38 6.67
CA LEU A 118 5.47 11.81 5.62
C LEU A 118 4.66 10.96 4.64
N LEU A 119 3.70 10.18 5.13
CA LEU A 119 2.78 9.39 4.30
C LEU A 119 1.96 10.28 3.38
N ILE A 120 1.34 11.34 3.92
CA ILE A 120 0.52 12.28 3.13
C ILE A 120 1.35 12.91 2.01
N ILE A 121 2.55 13.41 2.36
CA ILE A 121 3.46 14.03 1.38
C ILE A 121 3.93 13.00 0.34
N GLY A 122 4.27 11.79 0.78
CA GLY A 122 4.76 10.73 -0.10
C GLY A 122 3.72 10.23 -1.08
N GLU A 123 2.49 9.95 -0.62
CA GLU A 123 1.43 9.43 -1.48
C GLU A 123 0.90 10.48 -2.46
N ILE A 124 0.55 11.68 -1.97
CA ILE A 124 0.03 12.75 -2.82
C ILE A 124 1.13 13.26 -3.75
N GLY A 125 2.33 13.48 -3.23
CA GLY A 125 3.46 13.97 -3.99
C GLY A 125 3.93 12.96 -5.04
N GLY A 126 4.09 11.69 -4.65
CA GLY A 126 4.49 10.61 -5.56
C GLY A 126 3.51 10.45 -6.72
N PHE A 127 2.21 10.40 -6.44
CA PHE A 127 1.21 10.29 -7.50
C PHE A 127 1.15 11.54 -8.38
N SER A 128 1.27 12.74 -7.81
CA SER A 128 1.27 13.99 -8.57
C SER A 128 2.43 14.05 -9.59
N VAL A 129 3.62 13.57 -9.21
CA VAL A 129 4.78 13.47 -10.11
C VAL A 129 4.48 12.54 -11.28
N LEU A 130 3.91 11.37 -11.01
CA LEU A 130 3.56 10.39 -12.04
C LEU A 130 2.44 10.88 -12.97
N LEU A 131 1.44 11.55 -12.42
CA LEU A 131 0.35 12.16 -13.20
C LEU A 131 0.88 13.26 -14.13
N ALA A 132 1.77 14.11 -13.64
CA ALA A 132 2.45 15.11 -14.47
C ALA A 132 3.31 14.43 -15.57
N GLY A 133 3.96 13.31 -15.25
CA GLY A 133 4.76 12.53 -16.18
C GLY A 133 3.94 11.94 -17.32
N PHE A 134 2.79 11.38 -17.00
CA PHE A 134 1.80 10.95 -18.00
C PHE A 134 1.37 12.12 -18.89
N GLY A 135 1.09 13.29 -18.30
CA GLY A 135 0.78 14.50 -19.06
C GLY A 135 1.87 14.88 -20.06
N VAL A 136 3.15 14.80 -19.67
CA VAL A 136 4.31 15.09 -20.54
C VAL A 136 4.54 13.99 -21.59
N GLY A 137 4.21 12.74 -21.29
CA GLY A 137 4.42 11.60 -22.19
C GLY A 137 3.38 11.53 -23.30
N GLU A 138 2.13 11.87 -23.00
CA GLU A 138 0.98 11.55 -23.86
C GLU A 138 0.28 12.77 -24.48
N PHE A 139 0.61 14.00 -24.08
CA PHE A 139 0.02 15.25 -24.61
C PHE A 139 1.09 16.29 -24.99
#